data_AF-A0A359CNY5-F1
#
_entry.id   AF-A0A359CNY5-F1
#
_cell.length_a   1.000
_cell.length_b   1.000
_cell.length_c   1.000
_cell.angle_alpha   90.00
_cell.angle_beta   90.00
_cell.angle_gamma   90.00
#
_symmetry.space_group_name_H-M   'P 1'
#
loop_
_entity.id
_entity.type
_entity.pdbx_description
1 polymer ?
#
loop_
_entity_poly.entity_id
_entity_poly.type
_entity_poly.pdbx_seq_one_letter_code
_entity_poly.pdbx_strand_id
1 'polypeptide(L)'
;MESKQLQQIQYNILNLLRIKKHAKNLKEDAFKEEIQNSIQELDEIRQYFDLVEDPDLVEYTIYKEKALLTKISFLVRQAKNEI
;
A
#
# COMPACT_ATOMS: atom_id res chain seq x y z
N MET A 1 21.61 -5.19 -12.36
CA MET A 1 21.88 -4.99 -10.91
C MET A 1 20.58 -4.88 -10.11
N GLU A 2 19.53 -4.28 -10.65
CA GLU A 2 18.23 -4.05 -9.99
C GLU A 2 17.48 -5.32 -9.59
N SER A 3 17.59 -6.40 -10.37
CA SER A 3 16.89 -7.68 -10.10
C SER A 3 17.31 -8.34 -8.77
N LYS A 4 18.59 -8.25 -8.36
CA LYS A 4 19.07 -8.83 -7.10
C LYS A 4 18.59 -8.04 -5.88
N GLN A 5 18.45 -6.72 -6.00
CA GLN A 5 17.92 -5.88 -4.93
C GLN A 5 16.44 -6.14 -4.69
N LEU A 6 15.65 -6.29 -5.76
CA LEU A 6 14.23 -6.67 -5.68
C LEU A 6 14.04 -8.04 -5.01
N GLN A 7 14.85 -9.04 -5.37
CA GLN A 7 14.80 -10.36 -4.74
C GLN A 7 15.16 -10.30 -3.24
N GLN A 8 16.14 -9.48 -2.88
CA GLN A 8 16.52 -9.30 -1.47
C GLN A 8 15.41 -8.60 -0.66
N ILE A 9 14.73 -7.61 -1.25
CA ILE A 9 13.59 -6.93 -0.63
C ILE A 9 12.44 -7.91 -0.41
N GLN A 10 12.10 -8.71 -1.42
CA GLN A 10 11.05 -9.72 -1.32
C GLN A 10 11.35 -10.76 -0.24
N TYR A 11 12.59 -11.24 -0.16
CA TYR A 11 13.03 -12.17 0.87
C TYR A 11 12.92 -11.58 2.30
N ASN A 12 13.31 -10.32 2.45
CA ASN A 12 13.23 -9.61 3.73
C ASN A 12 11.76 -9.41 4.18
N ILE A 13 10.87 -9.08 3.25
CA ILE A 13 9.42 -8.98 3.50
C ILE A 13 8.87 -10.34 3.98
N LEU A 14 9.23 -11.42 3.28
CA LEU A 14 8.75 -12.77 3.61
C LEU A 14 9.20 -13.23 5.00
N ASN A 15 10.44 -12.90 5.39
CA ASN A 15 10.96 -13.22 6.72
C ASN A 15 10.32 -12.38 7.83
N LEU A 16 10.06 -11.09 7.58
CA LEU A 16 9.30 -10.25 8.52
C LEU A 16 7.88 -10.78 8.74
N LEU A 17 7.23 -11.27 7.68
CA LEU A 17 5.91 -11.91 7.77
C LEU A 17 5.96 -13.24 8.55
N ARG A 18 7.07 -13.98 8.45
CA ARG A 18 7.24 -15.30 9.10
C ARG A 18 7.53 -15.20 10.61
N ILE A 19 8.27 -14.17 11.03
CA ILE A 19 8.58 -13.91 12.45
C ILE A 19 7.32 -13.43 13.23
N LYS A 20 6.39 -12.73 12.57
CA LYS A 20 5.15 -12.22 13.18
C LYS A 20 4.06 -13.28 13.41
N LYS A 21 4.28 -14.53 13.01
CA LYS A 21 3.30 -15.62 13.20
C LYS A 21 3.07 -16.01 14.68
N HIS A 22 3.88 -15.51 15.62
CA HIS A 22 3.82 -15.91 17.04
C HIS A 22 3.34 -14.85 18.05
N ALA A 23 2.91 -13.66 17.62
CA ALA A 23 2.20 -12.72 18.48
C ALA A 23 1.01 -12.14 17.69
N LYS A 24 -0.17 -12.74 17.85
CA LYS A 24 -1.38 -12.35 17.12
C LYS A 24 -1.92 -11.04 17.68
N ASN A 25 -1.43 -9.92 17.15
CA ASN A 25 -1.87 -8.59 17.55
C ASN A 25 -2.96 -8.13 16.56
N LEU A 26 -4.23 -8.20 16.96
CA LEU A 26 -5.39 -7.92 16.11
C LEU A 26 -5.34 -6.53 15.44
N LYS A 27 -4.75 -5.54 16.12
CA LYS A 27 -4.55 -4.19 15.56
C LYS A 27 -3.54 -4.17 14.42
N GLU A 28 -2.48 -4.96 14.54
CA GLU A 28 -1.44 -5.04 13.51
C GLU A 28 -1.99 -5.70 12.23
N ASP A 29 -2.81 -6.73 12.39
CA ASP A 29 -3.53 -7.37 11.30
C ASP A 29 -4.49 -6.38 10.61
N ALA A 30 -5.21 -5.55 11.36
CA ALA A 30 -6.11 -4.54 10.82
C ALA A 30 -5.37 -3.44 10.03
N PHE A 31 -4.25 -2.92 10.55
CA PHE A 31 -3.45 -1.94 9.81
C PHE A 31 -2.87 -2.54 8.53
N LYS A 32 -2.41 -3.79 8.58
CA LYS A 32 -1.86 -4.47 7.42
C LYS A 32 -2.92 -4.68 6.33
N GLU A 33 -4.12 -5.11 6.72
CA GLU A 33 -5.26 -5.28 5.82
C GLU A 33 -5.65 -3.95 5.17
N GLU A 34 -5.80 -2.88 5.97
CA GLU A 34 -6.21 -1.56 5.46
C GLU A 34 -5.15 -0.95 4.52
N ILE A 35 -3.86 -1.17 4.80
CA ILE A 35 -2.76 -0.77 3.91
C ILE A 35 -2.83 -1.54 2.60
N GLN A 36 -3.05 -2.86 2.64
CA GLN A 36 -3.17 -3.69 1.44
C GLN A 36 -4.36 -3.27 0.58
N ASN A 37 -5.53 -3.04 1.20
CA ASN A 37 -6.72 -2.55 0.51
C ASN A 37 -6.47 -1.18 -0.14
N SER A 38 -5.79 -0.27 0.56
CA SER A 38 -5.49 1.06 0.03
C SER A 38 -4.49 1.03 -1.14
N ILE A 39 -3.55 0.07 -1.14
CA ILE A 39 -2.63 -0.15 -2.27
C ILE A 39 -3.38 -0.72 -3.48
N GLN A 40 -4.28 -1.67 -3.25
CA GLN A 40 -5.12 -2.22 -4.31
C GLN A 40 -6.00 -1.13 -4.95
N GLU A 41 -6.62 -0.28 -4.15
CA GLU A 41 -7.42 0.86 -4.64
C GLU A 41 -6.56 1.88 -5.42
N LEU A 42 -5.30 2.08 -5.01
CA LEU A 42 -4.36 2.95 -5.72
C LEU A 42 -4.03 2.38 -7.12
N ASP A 43 -3.79 1.08 -7.22
CA ASP A 43 -3.50 0.43 -8.49
C ASP A 43 -4.73 0.48 -9.42
N GLU A 44 -5.94 0.32 -8.88
CA GLU A 44 -7.19 0.47 -9.63
C GLU A 44 -7.38 1.91 -10.17
N ILE A 45 -7.11 2.94 -9.35
CA ILE A 45 -7.20 4.33 -9.79
C ILE A 45 -6.17 4.67 -10.87
N ARG A 46 -4.96 4.10 -10.79
CA ARG A 46 -3.93 4.27 -11.82
C ARG A 46 -4.33 3.62 -13.14
N GLN A 47 -4.87 2.41 -13.09
CA GLN A 47 -5.42 1.76 -14.28
C GLN A 47 -6.59 2.55 -14.86
N TYR A 48 -7.44 3.13 -14.00
CA TYR A 48 -8.56 3.95 -14.44
C TYR A 48 -8.11 5.26 -15.10
N PHE A 49 -7.03 5.89 -14.61
CA PHE A 49 -6.42 7.07 -15.23
C PHE A 49 -6.03 6.81 -16.69
N ASP A 50 -5.48 5.63 -17.00
CA ASP A 50 -5.06 5.27 -18.35
C ASP A 50 -6.25 5.05 -19.32
N LEU A 51 -7.46 4.88 -18.80
CA LEU A 51 -8.67 4.55 -19.58
C LEU A 51 -9.62 5.73 -19.75
N VAL A 52 -9.42 6.84 -19.03
CA VAL A 52 -10.40 7.91 -18.93
C VAL A 52 -10.03 9.11 -19.81
N GLU A 53 -10.99 9.55 -20.63
CA GLU A 53 -10.82 10.69 -21.56
C GLU A 53 -11.56 11.95 -21.10
N ASP A 54 -12.56 11.80 -20.22
CA ASP A 54 -13.33 12.92 -19.66
C ASP A 54 -12.44 13.76 -18.73
N PRO A 55 -12.26 15.07 -19.00
CA PRO A 55 -11.38 15.92 -18.20
C PRO A 55 -11.71 15.99 -16.71
N ASP A 56 -12.99 15.98 -16.34
CA ASP A 56 -13.41 16.04 -14.93
C ASP A 56 -13.05 14.73 -14.21
N LEU A 57 -13.13 13.60 -14.94
CA LEU A 57 -12.74 12.30 -14.41
C LEU A 57 -11.21 12.11 -14.38
N VAL A 58 -10.47 12.72 -15.30
CA VAL A 58 -9.00 12.84 -15.23
C VAL A 58 -8.60 13.64 -13.99
N GLU A 59 -9.25 14.77 -13.73
CA GLU A 59 -8.96 15.56 -12.53
C GLU A 59 -9.31 14.79 -11.24
N TYR A 60 -10.45 14.11 -11.22
CA TYR A 60 -10.85 13.24 -10.11
C TYR A 60 -9.79 12.17 -9.82
N THR A 61 -9.29 11.47 -10.84
CA THR A 61 -8.30 10.40 -10.65
C THR A 61 -6.98 10.91 -10.09
N ILE A 62 -6.52 12.09 -10.52
CA ILE A 62 -5.34 12.75 -9.96
C ILE A 62 -5.53 13.05 -8.47
N TYR A 63 -6.66 13.65 -8.09
CA TYR A 63 -6.92 13.95 -6.68
C TYR A 63 -7.07 12.69 -5.84
N LYS A 64 -7.74 11.67 -6.37
CA LYS A 64 -7.94 10.40 -5.69
C LYS A 64 -6.62 9.66 -5.46
N GLU A 65 -5.73 9.62 -6.46
CA GLU A 65 -4.38 9.06 -6.29
C GLU A 65 -3.64 9.77 -5.15
N LYS A 66 -3.62 11.11 -5.15
CA LYS A 66 -2.96 11.89 -4.10
C LYS A 66 -3.53 11.62 -2.71
N ALA A 67 -4.86 11.47 -2.60
CA ALA A 67 -5.52 11.13 -1.35
C ALA A 67 -5.13 9.73 -0.86
N LEU A 68 -5.07 8.73 -1.75
CA LEU A 68 -4.69 7.36 -1.42
C LEU A 68 -3.23 7.26 -0.98
N LEU A 69 -2.31 7.92 -1.69
CA LEU A 69 -0.90 8.00 -1.27
C LEU A 69 -0.75 8.62 0.13
N THR A 70 -1.53 9.66 0.42
CA THR A 70 -1.55 10.31 1.74
C THR A 70 -2.08 9.36 2.82
N LYS A 71 -3.18 8.65 2.55
CA LYS A 71 -3.78 7.65 3.44
C LYS A 71 -2.78 6.53 3.75
N ILE A 72 -2.16 5.93 2.73
CA ILE A 72 -1.16 4.86 2.88
C ILE A 72 0.01 5.36 3.73
N SER A 73 0.53 6.56 3.44
CA SER A 73 1.62 7.17 4.21
C SER A 73 1.26 7.34 5.69
N PHE A 74 0.04 7.79 5.99
CA PHE A 74 -0.47 7.90 7.35
C PHE A 74 -0.60 6.54 8.04
N LEU A 75 -1.22 5.54 7.39
CA LEU A 75 -1.40 4.20 7.93
C LEU A 75 -0.05 3.53 8.24
N VAL A 76 0.95 3.68 7.37
CA VAL A 76 2.30 3.17 7.60
C VAL A 76 2.96 3.85 8.80
N ARG A 77 2.78 5.16 8.99
CA ARG A 77 3.28 5.86 10.18
C ARG A 77 2.60 5.35 11.45
N GLN A 78 1.29 5.18 11.43
CA GLN A 78 0.53 4.68 12.57
C GLN A 78 0.95 3.25 12.94
N ALA A 79 1.04 2.37 11.95
CA ALA A 79 1.49 1.00 12.16
C ALA A 79 2.92 0.92 12.73
N LYS A 80 3.80 1.86 12.38
CA LYS A 80 5.16 1.95 12.94
C LYS A 80 5.20 2.50 14.37
N ASN A 81 4.25 3.36 14.75
CA ASN A 81 4.20 3.97 16.08
C ASN A 81 3.52 3.05 17.11
N GLU A 82 2.75 2.04 16.67
CA GLU A 82 2.09 1.05 17.52
C GLU A 82 2.92 -0.26 17.71
N ILE A 83 4.11 -0.35 17.09
CA ILE A 83 5.09 -1.45 17.25
C ILE A 83 6.23 -0.97 18.16
#